data_AF-A0A9Q1AY94-F1
#
_entry.id   AF-A0A9Q1AY94-F1
#
_cell.length_a   1.000
_cell.length_b   1.000
_cell.length_c   1.000
_cell.angle_alpha   90.00
_cell.angle_beta   90.00
_cell.angle_gamma   90.00
#
_symmetry.space_group_name_H-M   'P 1'
#
loop_
_entity.id
_entity.type
_entity.pdbx_description
1 polymer ?
#
loop_
_entity_poly.entity_id
_entity_poly.type
_entity_poly.pdbx_seq_one_letter_code
_entity_poly.pdbx_strand_id
1 'polypeptide(L)' 'MLPFFGALRISELVTAGNEDNMKMALQLSHLQLEDERAIPLIRKTKTNHLGKGTRIVLGQCLRSTICAVRALHSYMGLRG' A
#
# COMPACT_ATOMS: atom_id res chain seq x y z
N MET A 1 3.01 8.90 0.22
CA MET A 1 2.81 8.71 -1.24
C MET A 1 1.69 7.72 -1.53
N LEU A 2 1.73 6.49 -0.99
CA LEU A 2 0.65 5.50 -1.13
C LEU A 2 -0.79 6.03 -0.92
N PRO A 3 -1.11 6.81 0.13
CA PRO A 3 -2.48 7.31 0.32
C PRO A 3 -2.96 8.22 -0.82
N PHE A 4 -2.05 9.04 -1.34
CA PHE A 4 -2.37 9.98 -2.40
C PHE A 4 -2.57 9.26 -3.74
N PHE A 5 -1.59 8.44 -4.16
CA PHE A 5 -1.65 7.77 -5.47
C PHE A 5 -2.64 6.60 -5.52
N GLY A 6 -2.89 5.95 -4.39
CA GLY A 6 -3.86 4.86 -4.29
C GLY A 6 -5.27 5.30 -3.88
N ALA A 7 -5.50 6.60 -3.67
CA ALA A 7 -6.75 7.15 -3.13
C ALA A 7 -7.22 6.42 -1.85
N LEU A 8 -6.27 6.11 -0.96
CA LEU A 8 -6.51 5.29 0.23
C LEU A 8 -6.89 6.14 1.43
N ARG A 9 -7.76 5.58 2.27
CA ARG A 9 -8.02 6.14 3.60
C ARG A 9 -6.82 5.86 4.50
N ILE A 10 -6.52 6.79 5.39
CA ILE A 10 -5.42 6.61 6.35
C ILE A 10 -5.66 5.37 7.23
N SER A 11 -6.91 5.07 7.58
CA SER A 11 -7.29 3.88 8.34
C SER A 11 -7.08 2.55 7.61
N GLU A 12 -6.85 2.57 6.29
CA GLU A 12 -6.48 1.38 5.49
C GLU A 12 -4.97 1.14 5.48
N LEU A 13 -4.19 2.17 5.82
CA LEU A 13 -2.73 2.15 5.79
C LEU A 13 -2.16 1.96 7.18
N VAL A 14 -2.70 2.70 8.15
CA VAL A 14 -2.21 2.77 9.52
C VAL A 14 -3.38 2.53 10.44
N THR A 15 -3.16 1.72 11.45
CA THR A 15 -4.12 1.48 12.53
C THR A 15 -3.43 1.72 13.86
N ALA A 16 -4.15 2.32 14.80
CA ALA A 16 -3.69 2.47 16.18
C ALA A 16 -4.43 1.46 17.04
N GLY A 17 -3.71 0.65 17.81
CA GLY A 17 -4.30 -0.31 18.74
C GLY A 17 -3.54 -1.62 18.88
N ASN A 18 -4.21 -2.58 19.53
CA ASN A 18 -3.77 -3.95 19.79
C ASN A 18 -3.54 -4.79 18.52
N GLU A 19 -2.83 -5.93 18.66
CA GLU A 19 -2.37 -6.79 17.56
C GLU A 19 -3.46 -7.18 16.54
N ASP A 20 -4.69 -7.41 17.00
CA ASP A 20 -5.79 -7.75 16.11
C ASP A 20 -6.19 -6.61 15.16
N ASN A 21 -6.07 -5.36 15.62
CA ASN A 21 -6.27 -4.20 14.77
C ASN A 21 -5.10 -4.02 13.80
N MET A 22 -3.86 -4.39 14.17
CA MET A 22 -2.69 -4.33 13.28
C MET A 22 -2.81 -5.24 12.05
N LYS A 23 -3.60 -6.32 12.14
CA LYS A 23 -3.92 -7.20 10.98
C LYS A 23 -4.76 -6.50 9.90
N MET A 24 -5.37 -5.36 10.23
CA MET A 24 -6.16 -4.54 9.31
C MET A 24 -5.36 -3.45 8.59
N ALA A 25 -4.17 -3.09 9.09
CA ALA A 25 -3.29 -2.14 8.44
C ALA A 25 -2.60 -2.73 7.21
N LEU A 26 -2.07 -1.86 6.35
CA LEU A 26 -1.20 -2.29 5.26
C LEU A 26 0.09 -2.89 5.85
N GLN A 27 0.35 -4.15 5.53
CA GLN A 27 1.56 -4.85 5.91
C GLN A 27 2.46 -5.00 4.69
N LEU A 28 3.77 -5.16 4.90
CA LEU A 28 4.70 -5.38 3.79
C LEU A 28 4.38 -6.65 2.99
N SER A 29 3.89 -7.71 3.64
CA SER A 29 3.43 -8.94 2.98
C SER A 29 2.25 -8.70 2.03
N HIS A 30 1.57 -7.56 2.14
CA HIS A 30 0.49 -7.16 1.24
C HIS A 30 1.00 -6.30 0.08
N LEU A 31 2.30 -6.02 -0.01
CA LEU A 31 2.89 -5.25 -1.08
C LEU A 31 3.63 -6.17 -2.05
N GLN A 32 3.21 -6.16 -3.31
CA GLN A 32 3.97 -6.75 -4.40
C GLN A 32 4.70 -5.63 -5.16
N LEU A 33 6.01 -5.76 -5.32
CA LEU A 33 6.83 -4.83 -6.09
C LEU A 33 7.36 -5.51 -7.33
N GLU A 34 7.20 -4.83 -8.45
CA GLU A 34 7.74 -5.18 -9.76
C GLU A 34 8.56 -3.98 -10.25
N ASP A 35 9.43 -4.16 -11.25
CA ASP A 35 10.36 -3.11 -11.70
C ASP A 35 9.67 -1.78 -11.99
N GLU A 36 8.47 -1.84 -12.59
CA GLU A 36 7.70 -0.66 -12.99
C GLU A 36 6.42 -0.43 -12.18
N ARG A 37 6.11 -1.30 -11.23
CA ARG A 37 4.80 -1.29 -10.56
C ARG A 37 4.90 -1.61 -9.08
N ALA A 38 4.01 -1.00 -8.31
CA ALA A 38 3.75 -1.38 -6.93
C ALA A 38 2.28 -1.72 -6.78
N ILE A 39 2.01 -2.89 -6.20
CA ILE A 39 0.65 -3.43 -6.07
C ILE A 39 0.37 -3.69 -4.59
N PRO A 40 -0.09 -2.67 -3.84
CA PRO A 40 -0.62 -2.88 -2.50
C PRO A 40 -1.98 -3.60 -2.56
N LEU A 41 -2.11 -4.62 -1.71
CA LEU A 41 -3.36 -5.28 -1.38
C LEU A 41 -3.95 -4.62 -0.13
N ILE A 42 -5.07 -3.91 -0.31
CA ILE A 42 -5.81 -3.31 0.79
C ILE A 42 -6.81 -4.32 1.32
N ARG A 43 -6.64 -4.69 2.60
CA ARG A 43 -7.54 -5.62 3.28
C ARG A 43 -8.91 -4.99 3.51
N LYS A 44 -9.90 -5.87 3.56
CA LYS A 44 -11.34 -5.61 3.69
C LYS A 44 -11.68 -4.45 4.63
N THR A 45 -12.27 -3.39 4.11
CA THR A 45 -12.95 -2.37 4.94
C THR A 45 -14.45 -2.64 5.00
N LYS A 46 -15.14 -2.06 6.00
CA LYS A 46 -16.60 -2.20 6.20
C LYS A 46 -17.43 -1.82 4.96
N THR A 47 -16.86 -1.10 4.01
CA THR A 47 -17.50 -0.61 2.78
C THR A 47 -17.28 -1.51 1.56
N ASN A 48 -16.45 -2.56 1.64
CA ASN A 48 -16.19 -3.43 0.50
C ASN A 48 -17.25 -4.56 0.45
N HIS A 49 -18.37 -4.30 -0.22
CA HIS A 49 -19.53 -5.19 -0.30
C HIS A 49 -19.21 -6.60 -0.84
N LEU A 50 -18.10 -6.75 -1.59
CA LEU A 50 -17.66 -8.03 -2.16
C LEU A 50 -16.73 -8.84 -1.24
N GLY A 51 -16.23 -8.24 -0.15
CA GLY A 51 -15.47 -8.93 0.89
C GLY A 51 -14.08 -9.46 0.54
N LYS A 52 -13.54 -9.18 -0.66
CA LYS A 52 -12.27 -9.74 -1.16
C LYS A 52 -11.03 -8.84 -1.00
N GLY A 53 -11.18 -7.64 -0.43
CA GLY A 53 -10.11 -6.62 -0.45
C GLY A 53 -9.90 -6.05 -1.86
N THR A 54 -9.05 -5.03 -1.99
CA THR A 54 -8.82 -4.34 -3.28
C THR A 54 -7.32 -4.30 -3.57
N ARG A 55 -6.93 -4.74 -4.77
CA ARG A 55 -5.57 -4.54 -5.29
C ARG A 55 -5.54 -3.26 -6.08
N ILE A 56 -4.59 -2.39 -5.78
CA ILE A 56 -4.40 -1.13 -6.50
C ILE A 56 -3.08 -1.23 -7.24
N VAL A 57 -3.08 -0.92 -8.53
CA VAL A 57 -1.86 -0.92 -9.34
C VAL A 57 -1.34 0.50 -9.42
N LEU A 58 -0.14 0.72 -8.86
CA LEU A 58 0.58 1.98 -8.97
C LEU A 58 1.67 1.81 -10.01
N GLY A 59 1.61 2.60 -11.08
CA GLY A 59 2.64 2.63 -12.12
C GLY A 59 3.78 3.58 -11.77
N GLN A 60 4.90 3.44 -12.49
CA GLN A 60 5.97 4.42 -12.47
C GLN A 60 5.49 5.81 -12.91
N CYS A 61 6.26 6.81 -12.48
CA CYS A 61 5.92 8.22 -12.56
C CYS A 61 7.12 8.96 -13.14
N LEU A 62 6.86 9.90 -14.06
CA LEU A 62 7.91 10.67 -14.72
C LEU A 62 8.79 11.48 -13.76
N ARG A 63 8.18 12.01 -12.68
CA ARG A 63 8.91 12.75 -11.64
C ARG A 63 9.37 11.80 -10.52
N SER A 64 10.67 11.60 -10.45
CA SER A 64 11.33 10.69 -9.50
C SER A 64 11.02 11.00 -8.03
N THR A 65 10.98 12.28 -7.66
CA THR A 65 10.84 12.75 -6.27
C THR A 65 9.48 12.45 -5.64
N ILE A 66 8.43 12.29 -6.45
CA ILE A 66 7.07 11.99 -5.97
C ILE A 66 6.65 10.56 -6.28
N CYS A 67 7.55 9.74 -6.84
CA CYS A 67 7.14 8.49 -7.41
C CYS A 67 7.00 7.39 -6.36
N ALA A 68 5.77 6.93 -6.13
CA ALA A 68 5.49 5.90 -5.12
C ALA A 68 6.25 4.60 -5.37
N VAL A 69 6.33 4.15 -6.64
CA VAL A 69 7.05 2.93 -7.02
C VAL A 69 8.54 3.03 -6.67
N ARG A 70 9.21 4.12 -7.08
CA ARG A 70 10.62 4.34 -6.75
C ARG A 70 10.85 4.50 -5.25
N ALA A 71 10.00 5.26 -4.57
CA ALA A 71 10.10 5.43 -3.12
C ALA A 71 9.98 4.09 -2.37
N LEU A 72 9.11 3.18 -2.83
CA LEU A 72 8.98 1.84 -2.26
C LEU A 72 10.19 0.96 -2.57
N HIS A 73 10.72 0.98 -3.79
CA HIS A 73 11.96 0.27 -4.14
C HIS A 73 13.14 0.73 -3.28
N SER A 74 13.35 2.04 -3.16
CA SER A 74 14.39 2.60 -2.30
C SER A 74 14.18 2.25 -0.83
N TYR A 75 12.93 2.29 -0.35
CA TYR A 75 12.62 1.91 1.02
C TYR A 75 12.93 0.43 1.30
N MET A 76 12.56 -0.47 0.37
CA MET A 76 12.81 -1.90 0.52
C MET A 76 14.30 -2.22 0.49
N GLY A 77 15.06 -1.63 -0.44
CA GLY A 77 16.53 -1.83 -0.51
C GLY A 77 17.33 -1.16 0.60
N LEU A 78 16.74 -0.26 1.40
CA LEU A 78 17.35 0.26 2.63
C LEU A 78 16.98 -0.58 3.86
N ARG A 79 15.85 -1.27 3.83
CA ARG A 79 15.32 -2.04 4.95
C ARG A 79 15.90 -3.47 5.01
N GLY A 80 16.45 -3.97 3.91
CA GLY A 80 17.08 -5.28 3.75
C GLY A 80 17.58 -5.44 2.32
#